data_AF-A0A151F6N1-F1
#
_entry.id   AF-A0A151F6N1-F1
#
_cell.length_a   1.000
_cell.length_b   1.000
_cell.length_c   1.000
_cell.angle_alpha   90.00
_cell.angle_beta   90.00
_cell.angle_gamma   90.00
#
_symmetry.space_group_name_H-M   'P 1'
#
loop_
_entity.id
_entity.type
_entity.pdbx_description
1 polymer ?
#
loop_
_entity_poly.entity_id
_entity_poly.type
_entity_poly.pdbx_seq_one_letter_code
_entity_poly.pdbx_strand_id
1 'polypeptide(L)'
;MSNHVDKKYYTSRKAEILALFDDHAQAWKPFLVSTYGDSFAALILGEAREYHEALIPEIPYIGGDKNPMTRHLVRSTTSLALYKAMEARGIPAKEPGKIIYDAKNLKNAVILEIGCGNLLKEMVSNSITVMISLSVGHKSFIM
;
A
#
# COMPACT_ATOMS: atom_id res chain seq x y z
N MET A 1 -20.37 -14.56 18.83
CA MET A 1 -19.09 -14.54 19.57
C MET A 1 -17.85 -14.18 18.71
N SER A 2 -17.97 -13.70 17.46
CA SER A 2 -16.81 -13.52 16.55
C SER A 2 -16.06 -12.19 16.68
N ASN A 3 -16.73 -11.08 17.01
CA ASN A 3 -16.18 -9.72 16.86
C ASN A 3 -14.93 -9.37 17.69
N HIS A 4 -14.59 -10.15 18.73
CA HIS A 4 -13.44 -9.85 19.61
C HIS A 4 -12.13 -10.49 19.16
N VAL A 5 -12.18 -11.57 18.38
CA VAL A 5 -10.97 -12.20 17.81
C VAL A 5 -10.47 -11.35 16.64
N ASP A 6 -11.40 -10.80 15.86
CA ASP A 6 -11.16 -10.10 14.60
C ASP A 6 -10.32 -8.82 14.79
N LYS A 7 -10.70 -7.95 15.75
CA LYS A 7 -9.95 -6.70 16.01
C LYS A 7 -8.60 -6.93 16.69
N LYS A 8 -8.48 -7.97 17.53
CA LYS A 8 -7.26 -8.19 18.33
C LYS A 8 -6.08 -8.66 17.49
N TYR A 9 -6.31 -9.40 16.40
CA TYR A 9 -5.23 -9.99 15.60
C TYR A 9 -4.26 -8.94 15.04
N TYR A 10 -4.77 -7.86 14.44
CA TYR A 10 -3.93 -6.80 13.87
C TYR A 10 -3.42 -5.85 14.96
N THR A 11 -4.24 -5.52 15.97
CA THR A 11 -3.80 -4.67 17.08
C THR A 11 -2.64 -5.29 17.86
N SER A 12 -2.62 -6.62 18.08
CA SER A 12 -1.49 -7.28 18.74
C SER A 12 -0.20 -7.26 17.92
N ARG A 13 -0.28 -6.99 16.61
CA ARG A 13 0.84 -6.90 15.66
C ARG A 13 1.10 -5.47 15.19
N LYS A 14 0.53 -4.48 15.88
CA LYS A 14 0.60 -3.06 15.50
C LYS A 14 2.03 -2.60 15.22
N ALA A 15 2.98 -2.98 16.07
CA ALA A 15 4.39 -2.62 15.90
C ALA A 15 4.98 -3.16 14.57
N GLU A 16 4.71 -4.42 14.24
CA GLU A 16 5.17 -5.05 12.99
C GLU A 16 4.52 -4.40 11.76
N ILE A 17 3.22 -4.10 11.86
CA ILE A 17 2.47 -3.47 10.78
C ILE A 17 2.95 -2.03 10.53
N LEU A 18 3.26 -1.27 11.59
CA LEU A 18 3.84 0.07 11.47
C LEU A 18 5.28 0.03 10.96
N ALA A 19 6.10 -0.94 11.35
CA ALA A 19 7.44 -1.12 10.81
C ALA A 19 7.41 -1.37 9.30
N LEU A 20 6.46 -2.19 8.83
CA LEU A 20 6.23 -2.39 7.39
C LEU A 20 5.85 -1.09 6.66
N PHE A 21 5.05 -0.23 7.31
CA PHE A 21 4.77 1.10 6.77
C PHE A 21 6.05 1.94 6.69
N ASP A 22 6.83 1.98 7.76
CA ASP A 22 8.06 2.76 7.84
C ASP A 22 9.05 2.33 6.73
N ASP A 23 9.17 1.02 6.45
CA ASP A 23 9.97 0.47 5.34
C ASP A 23 9.49 0.92 3.96
N HIS A 24 8.18 1.01 3.76
CA HIS A 24 7.60 1.52 2.51
C HIS A 24 7.78 3.04 2.40
N ALA A 25 7.60 3.78 3.50
CA ALA A 25 7.80 5.22 3.57
C ALA A 25 9.23 5.63 3.18
N GLN A 26 10.25 4.89 3.65
CA GLN A 26 11.63 5.11 3.23
C GLN A 26 11.82 4.93 1.72
N ALA A 27 11.13 3.97 1.10
CA ALA A 27 11.20 3.75 -0.34
C ALA A 27 10.49 4.85 -1.15
N TRP A 28 9.41 5.42 -0.62
CA TRP A 28 8.67 6.51 -1.27
C TRP A 28 9.33 7.88 -1.10
N LYS A 29 10.04 8.10 0.01
CA LYS A 29 10.61 9.40 0.38
C LYS A 29 11.40 10.08 -0.74
N PRO A 30 12.34 9.43 -1.47
CA PRO A 30 13.10 10.09 -2.52
C PRO A 30 12.20 10.65 -3.65
N PHE A 31 11.13 9.94 -3.99
CA PHE A 31 10.18 10.37 -5.03
C PHE A 31 9.31 11.54 -4.55
N LEU A 32 8.87 11.49 -3.29
CA LEU A 32 8.13 12.59 -2.67
C LEU A 32 8.99 13.86 -2.58
N VAL A 33 10.24 13.73 -2.13
CA VAL A 33 11.19 14.85 -2.03
C VAL A 33 11.47 15.44 -3.41
N SER A 34 11.74 14.59 -4.41
CA SER A 34 12.01 15.03 -5.77
C SER A 34 10.82 15.80 -6.40
N THR A 35 9.59 15.38 -6.10
CA THR A 35 8.38 15.96 -6.72
C THR A 35 7.84 17.17 -5.97
N TYR A 36 7.90 17.16 -4.64
CA TYR A 36 7.20 18.12 -3.78
C TYR A 36 8.09 18.83 -2.74
N GLY A 37 9.37 18.45 -2.64
CA GLY A 37 10.32 18.99 -1.66
C GLY A 37 10.24 18.32 -0.28
N ASP A 38 11.30 18.54 0.51
CA ASP A 38 11.49 17.88 1.81
C ASP A 38 10.38 18.15 2.82
N SER A 39 9.95 19.41 2.95
CA SER A 39 8.91 19.80 3.92
C SER A 39 7.59 19.09 3.63
N PHE A 40 7.20 19.00 2.36
CA PHE A 40 5.98 18.31 1.96
C PHE A 40 6.12 16.80 2.12
N ALA A 41 7.27 16.22 1.74
CA ALA A 41 7.52 14.80 1.90
C ALA A 41 7.44 14.37 3.38
N ALA A 42 8.06 15.13 4.29
CA ALA A 42 8.00 14.85 5.72
C ALA A 42 6.57 14.93 6.26
N LEU A 43 5.82 15.95 5.85
CA LEU A 43 4.42 16.16 6.23
C LEU A 43 3.52 14.99 5.77
N ILE A 44 3.58 14.64 4.49
CA ILE A 44 2.78 13.53 3.92
C ILE A 44 3.12 12.20 4.57
N LEU A 45 4.40 11.90 4.79
CA LEU A 45 4.81 10.64 5.40
C LEU A 45 4.37 10.55 6.87
N GLY A 46 4.38 11.67 7.60
CA GLY A 46 3.84 11.76 8.96
C GLY A 46 2.34 11.49 8.98
N GLU A 47 1.57 12.21 8.17
CA GLU A 47 0.10 12.04 8.07
C GLU A 47 -0.28 10.63 7.62
N ALA A 48 0.41 10.09 6.61
CA ALA A 48 0.19 8.73 6.14
C ALA A 48 0.45 7.70 7.25
N ARG A 49 1.46 7.93 8.11
CA ARG A 49 1.72 7.05 9.24
C ARG A 49 0.58 7.07 10.26
N GLU A 50 0.07 8.25 10.59
CA GLU A 50 -1.08 8.43 11.50
C GLU A 50 -2.35 7.77 10.93
N TYR A 51 -2.62 7.97 9.63
CA TYR A 51 -3.71 7.28 8.93
C TYR A 51 -3.56 5.76 8.98
N HIS A 52 -2.35 5.25 8.76
CA HIS A 52 -2.09 3.81 8.80
C HIS A 52 -2.32 3.26 10.20
N GLU A 53 -1.85 3.95 11.23
CA GLU A 53 -2.04 3.57 12.62
C GLU A 53 -3.52 3.49 13.00
N ALA A 54 -4.32 4.47 12.58
CA ALA A 54 -5.77 4.50 12.78
C ALA A 54 -6.50 3.41 11.98
N LEU A 55 -5.96 2.98 10.85
CA LEU A 55 -6.55 1.95 9.98
C LEU A 55 -6.37 0.53 10.54
N ILE A 56 -5.30 0.25 11.30
CA ILE A 56 -4.98 -1.08 11.85
C ILE A 56 -6.18 -1.79 12.52
N PRO A 57 -6.92 -1.17 13.47
CA PRO A 57 -8.08 -1.82 14.11
C PRO A 57 -9.27 -2.04 13.18
N GLU A 58 -9.29 -1.42 12.00
CA GLU A 58 -10.37 -1.50 11.00
C GLU A 58 -10.01 -2.44 9.84
N ILE A 59 -8.82 -3.04 9.84
CA ILE A 59 -8.45 -4.07 8.86
C ILE A 59 -9.37 -5.29 9.06
N PRO A 60 -10.07 -5.76 8.02
CA PRO A 60 -10.95 -6.91 8.14
C PRO A 60 -10.14 -8.19 8.40
N TYR A 61 -10.56 -8.97 9.40
CA TYR A 61 -9.93 -10.26 9.69
C TYR A 61 -10.28 -11.29 8.60
N ILE A 62 -9.26 -11.75 7.87
CA ILE A 62 -9.42 -12.72 6.78
C ILE A 62 -8.80 -14.10 7.08
N GLY A 63 -8.59 -14.42 8.36
CA GLY A 63 -8.00 -15.71 8.77
C GLY A 63 -6.53 -15.65 9.22
N GLY A 64 -5.97 -14.44 9.34
CA GLY A 64 -4.66 -14.20 9.95
C GLY A 64 -3.54 -15.03 9.31
N ASP A 65 -2.69 -15.65 10.14
CA ASP A 65 -1.53 -16.44 9.69
C ASP A 65 -1.93 -17.69 8.88
N LYS A 66 -3.19 -18.15 8.99
CA LYS A 66 -3.71 -19.29 8.21
C LYS A 66 -4.10 -18.90 6.79
N ASN A 67 -4.25 -17.61 6.51
CA ASN A 67 -4.56 -17.11 5.17
C ASN A 67 -3.33 -16.38 4.59
N PRO A 68 -2.67 -16.91 3.55
CA PRO A 68 -1.51 -16.25 2.94
C PRO A 68 -1.85 -14.90 2.31
N MET A 69 -3.13 -14.58 2.07
CA MET A 69 -3.57 -13.28 1.59
C MET A 69 -3.47 -12.18 2.66
N THR A 70 -3.39 -12.53 3.95
CA THR A 70 -3.27 -11.57 5.06
C THR A 70 -2.10 -10.62 4.87
N ARG A 71 -0.93 -11.13 4.45
CA ARG A 71 0.25 -10.29 4.19
C ARG A 71 0.01 -9.29 3.06
N HIS A 72 -0.75 -9.67 2.03
CA HIS A 72 -1.04 -8.82 0.88
C HIS A 72 -2.03 -7.73 1.28
N LEU A 73 -3.06 -8.07 2.06
CA LEU A 73 -3.99 -7.11 2.63
C LEU A 73 -3.26 -6.07 3.49
N VAL A 74 -2.44 -6.53 4.45
CA VAL A 74 -1.65 -5.63 5.32
C VAL A 74 -0.74 -4.73 4.48
N ARG A 75 -0.03 -5.26 3.48
CA ARG A 75 0.79 -4.43 2.58
C ARG A 75 -0.01 -3.41 1.77
N SER A 76 -1.21 -3.74 1.33
CA SER A 76 -2.07 -2.80 0.61
C SER A 76 -2.53 -1.63 1.49
N THR A 77 -2.68 -1.85 2.80
CA THR A 77 -3.09 -0.77 3.73
C THR A 77 -2.06 0.35 3.85
N THR A 78 -0.76 0.08 3.66
CA THR A 78 0.26 1.14 3.68
C THR A 78 0.09 2.07 2.47
N SER A 79 -0.18 1.50 1.29
CA SER A 79 -0.44 2.26 0.06
C SER A 79 -1.71 3.09 0.16
N LEU A 80 -2.75 2.52 0.78
CA LEU A 80 -3.99 3.24 1.06
C LEU A 80 -3.74 4.44 1.99
N ALA A 81 -2.87 4.30 2.99
CA ALA A 81 -2.54 5.37 3.91
C ALA A 81 -1.80 6.54 3.22
N LEU A 82 -0.83 6.24 2.34
CA LEU A 82 -0.18 7.26 1.51
C LEU A 82 -1.20 7.98 0.60
N TYR A 83 -2.07 7.20 -0.06
CA TYR A 83 -3.13 7.76 -0.89
C TYR A 83 -4.02 8.71 -0.08
N LYS A 84 -4.46 8.32 1.12
CA LYS A 84 -5.35 9.14 1.96
C LYS A 84 -4.69 10.44 2.42
N ALA A 85 -3.42 10.41 2.81
CA ALA A 85 -2.68 11.62 3.16
C ALA A 85 -2.58 12.60 1.98
N MET A 86 -2.32 12.09 0.77
CA MET A 86 -2.22 12.92 -0.44
C MET A 86 -3.60 13.42 -0.90
N GLU A 87 -4.64 12.57 -0.85
CA GLU A 87 -6.03 12.91 -1.19
C GLU A 87 -6.56 14.04 -0.30
N ALA A 88 -6.25 14.02 1.00
CA ALA A 88 -6.66 15.07 1.95
C ALA A 88 -6.15 16.48 1.56
N ARG A 89 -5.15 16.56 0.68
CA ARG A 89 -4.55 17.79 0.16
C ARG A 89 -4.93 18.09 -1.29
N GLY A 90 -5.90 17.37 -1.84
CA GLY A 90 -6.38 17.54 -3.21
C GLY A 90 -5.47 16.94 -4.28
N ILE A 91 -4.50 16.11 -3.90
CA ILE A 91 -3.62 15.45 -4.87
C ILE A 91 -4.36 14.28 -5.51
N PRO A 92 -4.42 14.19 -6.86
CA PRO A 92 -5.16 13.13 -7.52
C PRO A 92 -4.49 11.76 -7.32
N ALA A 93 -5.30 10.69 -7.27
CA ALA A 93 -4.87 9.30 -7.05
C ALA A 93 -3.71 8.81 -7.92
N LYS A 94 -3.56 9.39 -9.12
CA LYS A 94 -2.50 9.08 -10.07
C LYS A 94 -1.10 9.32 -9.49
N GLU A 95 -0.92 10.36 -8.69
CA GLU A 95 0.38 10.74 -8.12
C GLU A 95 0.89 9.74 -7.06
N PRO A 96 0.15 9.41 -5.98
CA PRO A 96 0.57 8.36 -5.06
C PRO A 96 0.73 7.01 -5.77
N GLY A 97 -0.13 6.70 -6.74
CA GLY A 97 -0.01 5.49 -7.55
C GLY A 97 1.32 5.39 -8.29
N LYS A 98 1.77 6.50 -8.90
CA LYS A 98 3.05 6.60 -9.58
C LYS A 98 4.22 6.44 -8.60
N ILE A 99 4.18 7.13 -7.46
CA ILE A 99 5.23 7.05 -6.43
C ILE A 99 5.39 5.60 -5.93
N ILE A 100 4.28 4.91 -5.65
CA ILE A 100 4.30 3.51 -5.20
C ILE A 100 4.88 2.59 -6.29
N TYR A 101 4.50 2.81 -7.54
CA TYR A 101 5.00 2.06 -8.69
C TYR A 101 6.51 2.25 -8.89
N ASP A 102 6.97 3.49 -8.87
CA ASP A 102 8.37 3.84 -9.08
C ASP A 102 9.26 3.30 -7.95
N ALA A 103 8.80 3.39 -6.70
CA ALA A 103 9.53 2.83 -5.56
C ALA A 103 9.66 1.30 -5.62
N LYS A 104 8.62 0.60 -6.10
CA LYS A 104 8.68 -0.85 -6.33
C LYS A 104 9.64 -1.20 -7.45
N ASN A 105 9.66 -0.39 -8.52
CA ASN A 105 10.55 -0.62 -9.65
C ASN A 105 11.99 -0.25 -9.36
N LEU A 106 12.27 0.72 -8.47
CA LEU A 106 13.63 1.04 -8.05
C LEU A 106 14.26 -0.12 -7.27
N LYS A 107 13.50 -0.76 -6.36
CA LYS A 107 13.94 -1.99 -5.67
C LYS A 107 14.20 -3.14 -6.65
N ASN A 108 13.41 -3.23 -7.71
CA ASN A 108 13.62 -4.22 -8.77
C ASN A 108 14.77 -3.84 -9.73
N ALA A 109 15.03 -2.55 -9.96
CA ALA A 109 16.12 -2.07 -10.81
C ALA A 109 17.48 -2.35 -10.16
N VAL A 110 17.59 -2.20 -8.84
CA VAL A 110 18.78 -2.62 -8.07
C VAL A 110 18.99 -4.14 -8.14
N ILE A 111 17.91 -4.92 -8.24
CA ILE A 111 17.98 -6.38 -8.46
C ILE A 111 18.26 -6.72 -9.94
N LEU A 112 17.82 -5.90 -10.90
CA LEU A 112 18.04 -6.11 -12.33
C LEU A 112 19.47 -5.79 -12.78
N GLU A 113 20.24 -5.00 -12.02
CA GLU A 113 21.71 -4.99 -12.17
C GLU A 113 22.36 -6.31 -11.72
N ILE A 114 21.62 -7.20 -11.04
CA ILE A 114 22.11 -8.50 -10.53
C ILE A 114 21.43 -9.72 -11.22
N GLY A 115 20.37 -9.56 -12.02
CA GLY A 115 19.97 -10.61 -12.97
C GLY A 115 18.51 -10.73 -13.39
N CYS A 116 18.35 -11.01 -14.68
CA CYS A 116 17.22 -11.66 -15.35
C CYS A 116 15.89 -10.88 -15.47
N GLY A 117 15.88 -9.90 -16.37
CA GLY A 117 14.66 -9.28 -16.87
C GLY A 117 14.00 -10.15 -17.94
N ASN A 118 12.90 -10.83 -17.60
CA ASN A 118 11.77 -11.05 -18.54
C ASN A 118 10.54 -11.74 -17.92
N LEU A 119 10.59 -12.33 -16.71
CA LEU A 119 9.40 -12.92 -16.09
C LEU A 119 8.44 -11.92 -15.41
N LEU A 120 8.88 -10.69 -15.13
CA LEU A 120 8.13 -9.76 -14.26
C LEU A 120 7.04 -8.92 -14.96
N LYS A 121 7.05 -8.84 -16.30
CA LYS A 121 6.03 -8.07 -17.05
C LYS A 121 4.63 -8.70 -16.94
N GLU A 122 4.54 -10.02 -16.84
CA GLU A 122 3.24 -10.73 -16.81
C GLU A 122 2.56 -10.67 -15.43
N MET A 123 3.32 -10.72 -14.33
CA MET A 123 2.74 -10.71 -12.97
C MET A 123 2.16 -9.35 -12.55
N VAL A 124 2.70 -8.24 -13.09
CA VAL A 124 2.27 -6.88 -12.73
C VAL A 124 0.99 -6.48 -13.46
N SER A 125 0.79 -6.94 -14.70
CA SER A 125 -0.45 -6.70 -15.47
C SER A 125 -1.69 -7.28 -14.78
N ASN A 126 -1.56 -8.47 -14.19
CA ASN A 126 -2.68 -9.13 -13.52
C ASN A 126 -3.06 -8.50 -12.17
N SER A 127 -2.08 -7.97 -11.41
CA SER A 127 -2.37 -7.38 -10.09
C SER A 127 -3.04 -6.00 -10.18
N ILE A 128 -2.69 -5.19 -11.19
CA ILE A 128 -3.32 -3.87 -11.39
C ILE A 128 -4.75 -4.02 -11.91
N THR A 129 -4.99 -5.00 -12.80
CA THR A 129 -6.34 -5.29 -13.32
C THR A 129 -7.31 -5.73 -12.21
N VAL A 130 -6.86 -6.57 -11.26
CA VAL A 130 -7.70 -7.01 -10.14
C VAL A 130 -8.01 -5.87 -9.16
N MET A 131 -7.06 -4.96 -8.93
CA MET A 131 -7.28 -3.79 -8.05
C MET A 131 -8.23 -2.76 -8.66
N ILE A 132 -8.19 -2.57 -9.99
CA ILE A 132 -9.14 -1.68 -10.69
C ILE A 132 -10.54 -2.30 -10.68
N SER A 133 -10.67 -3.61 -10.94
CA SER A 133 -11.97 -4.30 -10.93
C SER A 133 -12.66 -4.35 -9.56
N LEU A 134 -11.91 -4.27 -8.46
CA LEU A 134 -12.47 -4.20 -7.11
C LEU A 134 -12.86 -2.78 -6.67
N SER A 135 -12.34 -1.76 -7.36
CA SER A 135 -12.67 -0.34 -7.07
C SER A 135 -13.85 0.18 -7.90
N VAL A 136 -14.16 -0.45 -9.04
CA VAL A 136 -15.31 -0.09 -9.88
C VAL A 136 -16.45 -1.05 -9.55
N GLY A 137 -17.31 -0.63 -8.61
CA GLY A 137 -18.49 -1.38 -8.22
C GLY A 137 -19.32 -1.86 -9.41
N HIS A 138 -19.78 -3.10 -9.31
CA HIS A 138 -20.77 -3.78 -10.14
C HIS A 138 -21.78 -2.80 -10.78
N LYS A 139 -21.60 -2.49 -12.07
CA LYS A 139 -22.70 -2.08 -12.94
C LYS A 139 -22.72 -3.02 -14.14
N SER A 140 -23.83 -3.73 -14.20
CA SER A 140 -24.27 -4.74 -15.15
C SER A 140 -23.75 -4.57 -16.58
N PHE A 141 -23.36 -5.70 -17.17
CA PHE A 141 -23.57 -5.92 -18.60
C PHE A 141 -24.04 -7.37 -18.79
N ILE A 142 -25.36 -7.53 -18.74
CA ILE A 142 -26.06 -8.65 -19.38
C ILE A 142 -26.43 -8.12 -20.75
N MET A 143 -25.92 -8.76 -21.80
CA MET A 143 -26.63 -8.94 -23.05
C MET A 143 -26.12 -10.21 -23.73
#